data_AF-F4BZK4-F1
#
_entry.id   AF-F4BZK4-F1
#
_cell.length_a   1.000
_cell.length_b   1.000
_cell.length_c   1.000
_cell.angle_alpha   90.00
_cell.angle_beta   90.00
_cell.angle_gamma   90.00
#
_symmetry.space_group_name_H-M   'P 1'
#
loop_
_entity.id
_entity.type
_entity.pdbx_description
1 polymer ?
#
loop_
_entity_poly.entity_id
_entity_poly.type
_entity_poly.pdbx_seq_one_letter_code
_entity_poly.pdbx_strand_id
1 'polypeptide(L)'
;MAINLMLIFILISPGISFELSADSVTAGDNLIITGTSEPNSENTFISSFTMNLPVTSEKYNYETEIKVPNKPNRFSVTARNVQNLDAGMKMGIWITKSFESHDGVVHLSVADIPPGMYRLKVSGNAMPGANEVPITIEAETGVLADSSGSYKLVIDTTGIPESDYLIEGDGDAKTVRIMSKEENRSSASDVSVAEKKVATDKDENETKPSVAASESAGEESVKEEKATPPAESGDTKDVISKLTEWLGL
;
A
#
# COMPACT_ATOMS: atom_id res chain seq x y z
N MET A 1 -46.20 17.64 47.79
CA MET A 1 -45.61 17.99 46.48
C MET A 1 -45.42 16.70 45.70
N ALA A 2 -45.70 16.68 44.40
CA ALA A 2 -45.30 15.59 43.51
C ALA A 2 -44.09 16.05 42.70
N ILE A 3 -43.06 15.21 42.60
CA ILE A 3 -41.89 15.46 41.75
C ILE A 3 -42.12 14.70 40.45
N ASN A 4 -42.36 15.41 39.34
CA ASN A 4 -42.39 14.79 38.03
C ASN A 4 -40.96 14.40 37.63
N LEU A 5 -40.67 13.10 37.67
CA LEU A 5 -39.41 12.56 37.17
C LEU A 5 -39.44 12.55 35.63
N MET A 6 -38.92 13.60 35.01
CA MET A 6 -38.72 13.66 33.56
C MET A 6 -37.57 12.71 33.18
N LEU A 7 -37.89 11.58 32.53
CA LEU A 7 -36.87 10.78 31.86
C LEU A 7 -36.31 11.56 30.67
N ILE A 8 -35.09 12.06 30.82
CA ILE A 8 -34.27 12.50 29.69
C ILE A 8 -33.66 11.24 29.08
N PHE A 9 -34.28 10.73 28.02
CA PHE A 9 -33.58 9.81 27.12
C PHE A 9 -32.49 10.60 26.41
N ILE A 10 -31.26 10.49 26.92
CA ILE A 10 -30.09 10.90 26.15
C ILE A 10 -29.98 9.89 25.01
N LEU A 11 -30.51 10.27 23.85
CA LEU A 11 -30.18 9.66 22.58
C LEU A 11 -28.72 10.00 22.28
N ILE A 12 -27.82 9.28 22.93
CA ILE A 12 -26.48 9.06 22.41
C ILE A 12 -26.74 8.32 21.10
N SER A 13 -26.66 9.04 19.97
CA SER A 13 -26.51 8.36 18.69
C SER A 13 -25.32 7.42 18.86
N PRO A 14 -25.40 6.14 18.44
CA PRO A 14 -24.16 5.41 18.21
C PRO A 14 -23.31 6.31 17.31
N GLY A 15 -22.07 6.57 17.75
CA GLY A 15 -21.11 7.24 16.90
C GLY A 15 -20.95 6.35 15.68
N ILE A 16 -21.22 6.90 14.49
CA ILE A 16 -20.83 6.21 13.27
C ILE A 16 -19.31 6.35 13.23
N SER A 17 -18.64 5.20 13.30
CA SER A 17 -17.20 5.07 13.38
C SER A 17 -16.81 3.70 12.88
N PHE A 18 -15.87 3.65 11.95
CA PHE A 18 -15.25 2.40 11.53
C PHE A 18 -14.35 1.83 12.63
N GLU A 19 -13.89 0.60 12.43
CA GLU A 19 -12.85 -0.07 13.21
C GLU A 19 -11.77 -0.62 12.28
N LEU A 20 -10.53 -0.65 12.77
CA LEU A 20 -9.37 -1.22 12.08
C LEU A 20 -9.04 -2.60 12.69
N SER A 21 -8.55 -3.54 11.87
CA SER A 21 -8.12 -4.85 12.37
C SER A 21 -6.87 -4.80 13.28
N ALA A 22 -6.07 -3.74 13.17
CA ALA A 22 -4.94 -3.43 14.05
C ALA A 22 -4.50 -1.97 13.85
N ASP A 23 -3.91 -1.37 14.88
CA ASP A 23 -3.28 -0.04 14.81
C ASP A 23 -1.97 -0.07 14.00
N SER A 24 -1.40 -1.26 13.76
CA SER A 24 -0.21 -1.47 12.93
C SER A 24 -0.23 -2.79 12.15
N VAL A 25 0.33 -2.79 10.95
CA VAL A 25 0.44 -3.96 10.05
C VAL A 25 1.80 -3.97 9.33
N THR A 26 2.27 -5.13 8.86
CA THR A 26 3.47 -5.20 8.02
C THR A 26 3.10 -4.97 6.55
N ALA A 27 3.93 -4.26 5.79
CA ALA A 27 3.74 -4.11 4.34
C ALA A 27 3.67 -5.48 3.63
N GLY A 28 2.52 -5.76 3.02
CA GLY A 28 2.16 -7.04 2.42
C GLY A 28 1.15 -7.88 3.23
N ASP A 29 0.81 -7.46 4.45
CA ASP A 29 -0.36 -7.96 5.18
C ASP A 29 -1.63 -7.23 4.70
N ASN A 30 -2.82 -7.74 5.07
CA ASN A 30 -4.08 -7.04 4.80
C ASN A 30 -4.52 -6.23 6.02
N LEU A 31 -4.74 -4.94 5.85
CA LEU A 31 -5.52 -4.12 6.79
C LEU A 31 -7.00 -4.30 6.47
N ILE A 32 -7.84 -4.54 7.48
CA ILE A 32 -9.28 -4.64 7.33
C ILE A 32 -9.93 -3.43 8.01
N ILE A 33 -10.86 -2.79 7.31
CA ILE A 33 -11.72 -1.72 7.82
C ILE A 33 -13.15 -2.27 7.86
N THR A 34 -13.83 -2.14 9.00
CA THR A 34 -15.22 -2.61 9.20
C THR A 34 -16.06 -1.59 9.94
N GLY A 35 -17.35 -1.52 9.66
CA GLY A 35 -18.27 -0.64 10.39
C GLY A 35 -19.72 -0.85 9.94
N THR A 36 -20.59 0.08 10.34
CA THR A 36 -22.03 0.02 10.06
C THR A 36 -22.61 1.39 9.71
N SER A 37 -23.27 1.47 8.56
CA SER A 37 -23.94 2.67 8.05
C SER A 37 -25.34 2.32 7.51
N GLU A 38 -25.91 3.14 6.61
CA GLU A 38 -27.26 2.85 6.09
C GLU A 38 -27.26 1.62 5.16
N PRO A 39 -28.26 0.72 5.21
CA PRO A 39 -28.30 -0.47 4.37
C PRO A 39 -28.23 -0.15 2.87
N ASN A 40 -27.27 -0.77 2.17
CA ASN A 40 -26.95 -0.52 0.76
C ASN A 40 -26.42 0.91 0.45
N SER A 41 -25.92 1.66 1.44
CA SER A 41 -25.21 2.93 1.21
C SER A 41 -23.74 2.71 0.84
N GLU A 42 -23.17 3.65 0.10
CA GLU A 42 -21.74 3.68 -0.25
C GLU A 42 -20.96 4.54 0.74
N ASN A 43 -19.82 4.03 1.21
CA ASN A 43 -18.98 4.64 2.23
C ASN A 43 -17.61 4.91 1.62
N THR A 44 -17.21 6.18 1.56
CA THR A 44 -15.89 6.58 1.04
C THR A 44 -14.87 6.63 2.18
N PHE A 45 -13.71 6.02 1.94
CA PHE A 45 -12.53 6.13 2.79
C PHE A 45 -11.40 6.83 2.04
N ILE A 46 -10.76 7.78 2.70
CA ILE A 46 -9.56 8.48 2.22
C ILE A 46 -8.40 8.13 3.15
N SER A 47 -7.27 7.70 2.58
CA SER A 47 -6.02 7.47 3.28
C SER A 47 -4.97 8.47 2.81
N SER A 48 -4.25 9.12 3.72
CA SER A 48 -3.21 10.10 3.39
C SER A 48 -1.91 9.89 4.16
N PHE A 49 -0.79 10.16 3.48
CA PHE A 49 0.56 10.20 4.07
C PHE A 49 1.47 11.15 3.27
N THR A 50 2.67 11.42 3.78
CA THR A 50 3.73 12.13 3.03
C THR A 50 5.07 11.46 3.25
N MET A 51 5.80 11.22 2.17
CA MET A 51 7.18 10.72 2.18
C MET A 51 8.14 11.77 1.62
N ASN A 52 9.31 11.91 2.23
CA ASN A 52 10.37 12.77 1.72
C ASN A 52 11.35 11.93 0.90
N LEU A 53 11.39 12.16 -0.41
CA LEU A 53 12.32 11.47 -1.30
C LEU A 53 13.68 12.18 -1.32
N PRO A 54 14.80 11.48 -1.06
CA PRO A 54 16.12 12.11 -1.05
C PRO A 54 16.53 12.52 -2.48
N VAL A 55 17.13 13.70 -2.59
CA VAL A 55 17.65 14.24 -3.85
C VAL A 55 19.11 13.86 -4.01
N THR A 56 19.47 13.23 -5.13
CA THR A 56 20.85 12.91 -5.51
C THR A 56 21.12 13.47 -6.90
N SER A 57 22.14 14.32 -7.04
CA SER A 57 22.48 15.00 -8.30
C SER A 57 21.27 15.70 -8.94
N GLU A 58 20.58 16.52 -8.13
CA GLU A 58 19.37 17.28 -8.49
C GLU A 58 18.16 16.42 -8.92
N LYS A 59 18.18 15.10 -8.69
CA LYS A 59 17.11 14.18 -9.09
C LYS A 59 16.56 13.38 -7.91
N TYR A 60 15.28 13.06 -7.99
CA TYR A 60 14.57 12.20 -7.03
C TYR A 60 13.93 11.01 -7.77
N ASN A 61 13.76 9.89 -7.07
CA ASN A 61 13.23 8.66 -7.64
C ASN A 61 12.62 7.76 -6.55
N TYR A 62 11.40 7.30 -6.77
CA TYR A 62 10.75 6.23 -6.03
C TYR A 62 10.11 5.22 -6.99
N GLU A 63 10.10 3.95 -6.62
CA GLU A 63 9.49 2.87 -7.41
C GLU A 63 8.90 1.83 -6.46
N THR A 64 7.69 1.34 -6.75
CA THR A 64 6.98 0.35 -5.94
C THR A 64 6.03 -0.51 -6.79
N GLU A 65 5.41 -1.51 -6.19
CA GLU A 65 4.40 -2.38 -6.79
C GLU A 65 3.20 -2.49 -5.84
N ILE A 66 2.12 -1.76 -6.15
CA ILE A 66 0.91 -1.67 -5.32
C ILE A 66 -0.28 -2.36 -5.98
N LYS A 67 -1.30 -2.64 -5.17
CA LYS A 67 -2.60 -3.10 -5.64
C LYS A 67 -3.60 -1.95 -5.67
N VAL A 68 -4.12 -1.63 -6.85
CA VAL A 68 -5.23 -0.69 -7.00
C VAL A 68 -6.53 -1.42 -6.65
N PRO A 69 -7.37 -0.88 -5.74
CA PRO A 69 -8.64 -1.49 -5.35
C PRO A 69 -9.69 -1.38 -6.46
N ASN A 70 -10.86 -1.98 -6.25
CA ASN A 70 -12.01 -1.83 -7.15
C ASN A 70 -12.47 -0.37 -7.28
N LYS A 71 -13.32 -0.09 -8.26
CA LYS A 71 -13.93 1.25 -8.44
C LYS A 71 -15.16 1.41 -7.52
N PRO A 72 -15.48 2.62 -7.05
CA PRO A 72 -14.75 3.87 -7.28
C PRO A 72 -13.44 3.92 -6.49
N ASN A 73 -12.40 4.45 -7.14
CA ASN A 73 -11.11 4.76 -6.52
C ASN A 73 -10.52 6.05 -7.12
N ARG A 74 -9.64 6.71 -6.38
CA ARG A 74 -8.81 7.83 -6.85
C ARG A 74 -7.47 7.83 -6.15
N PHE A 75 -6.45 8.25 -6.87
CA PHE A 75 -5.13 8.55 -6.31
C PHE A 75 -4.77 9.99 -6.66
N SER A 76 -4.43 10.77 -5.64
CA SER A 76 -3.87 12.12 -5.78
C SER A 76 -2.41 12.13 -5.30
N VAL A 77 -1.56 12.87 -6.00
CA VAL A 77 -0.14 13.02 -5.69
C VAL A 77 0.21 14.51 -5.74
N THR A 78 0.77 15.03 -4.65
CA THR A 78 1.31 16.39 -4.58
C THR A 78 2.80 16.33 -4.31
N ALA A 79 3.61 16.72 -5.28
CA ALA A 79 5.06 16.82 -5.16
C ALA A 79 5.48 18.28 -4.96
N ARG A 80 6.37 18.54 -4.00
CA ARG A 80 6.88 19.89 -3.68
C ARG A 80 8.41 19.93 -3.79
N ASN A 81 8.97 21.12 -4.00
CA ASN A 81 10.38 21.34 -4.31
C ASN A 81 10.84 20.63 -5.60
N VAL A 82 9.98 20.57 -6.62
CA VAL A 82 10.26 19.89 -7.90
C VAL A 82 10.26 20.87 -9.07
N GLN A 83 11.12 20.64 -10.06
CA GLN A 83 11.02 21.29 -11.37
C GLN A 83 9.93 20.61 -12.22
N ASN A 84 9.95 19.27 -12.23
CA ASN A 84 8.98 18.41 -12.93
C ASN A 84 8.73 17.10 -12.15
N LEU A 85 7.67 16.38 -12.50
CA LEU A 85 7.37 15.03 -12.04
C LEU A 85 7.08 14.09 -13.22
N ASP A 86 7.78 12.97 -13.27
CA ASP A 86 7.58 11.84 -14.17
C ASP A 86 6.78 10.74 -13.45
N ALA A 87 5.52 10.56 -13.83
CA ALA A 87 4.70 9.44 -13.39
C ALA A 87 4.86 8.27 -14.37
N GLY A 88 5.41 7.15 -13.90
CA GLY A 88 5.70 5.96 -14.70
C GLY A 88 4.93 4.73 -14.23
N MET A 89 4.55 3.87 -15.17
CA MET A 89 3.86 2.60 -14.94
C MET A 89 4.39 1.52 -15.88
N LYS A 90 4.60 0.31 -15.38
CA LYS A 90 5.29 -0.76 -16.14
C LYS A 90 4.32 -1.76 -16.77
N MET A 91 4.10 -1.63 -18.07
CA MET A 91 3.30 -2.54 -18.90
C MET A 91 4.22 -3.34 -19.82
N GLY A 92 5.08 -4.18 -19.23
CA GLY A 92 6.23 -4.81 -19.90
C GLY A 92 7.37 -3.82 -20.13
N ILE A 93 7.11 -2.75 -20.88
CA ILE A 93 7.94 -1.54 -20.94
C ILE A 93 7.46 -0.48 -19.94
N TRP A 94 8.30 0.53 -19.66
CA TRP A 94 7.86 1.71 -18.90
C TRP A 94 7.08 2.65 -19.80
N ILE A 95 5.85 2.95 -19.40
CA ILE A 95 5.03 4.03 -19.95
C ILE A 95 5.11 5.19 -18.94
N THR A 96 5.57 6.36 -19.39
CA THR A 96 5.85 7.50 -18.49
C THR A 96 5.25 8.78 -19.04
N LYS A 97 4.60 9.56 -18.16
CA LYS A 97 4.02 10.87 -18.46
C LYS A 97 4.68 11.92 -17.56
N SER A 98 5.22 12.99 -18.16
CA SER A 98 5.88 14.07 -17.42
C SER A 98 4.94 15.26 -17.22
N PHE A 99 5.10 15.92 -16.08
CA PHE A 99 4.30 17.05 -15.63
C PHE A 99 5.26 18.14 -15.12
N GLU A 100 5.29 19.29 -15.78
CA GLU A 100 6.05 20.46 -15.32
C GLU A 100 5.41 21.06 -14.07
N SER A 101 6.22 21.64 -13.18
CA SER A 101 5.74 22.30 -11.97
C SER A 101 5.15 23.69 -12.23
N HIS A 102 4.28 24.12 -11.33
CA HIS A 102 3.95 25.53 -11.13
C HIS A 102 4.47 25.92 -9.74
N ASP A 103 5.31 26.96 -9.68
CA ASP A 103 5.94 27.49 -8.46
C ASP A 103 6.61 26.42 -7.57
N GLY A 104 7.23 25.41 -8.20
CA GLY A 104 7.95 24.32 -7.54
C GLY A 104 7.06 23.16 -7.04
N VAL A 105 5.78 23.14 -7.44
CA VAL A 105 4.79 22.14 -7.05
C VAL A 105 4.16 21.47 -8.28
N VAL A 106 3.94 20.16 -8.21
CA VAL A 106 3.09 19.40 -9.15
C VAL A 106 1.93 18.79 -8.38
N HIS A 107 0.71 18.94 -8.91
CA HIS A 107 -0.48 18.27 -8.43
C HIS A 107 -1.03 17.33 -9.52
N LEU A 108 -1.23 16.08 -9.16
CA LEU A 108 -1.90 15.05 -9.95
C LEU A 108 -3.11 14.53 -9.17
N SER A 109 -4.23 14.30 -9.84
CA SER A 109 -5.32 13.49 -9.30
C SER A 109 -5.95 12.70 -10.44
N VAL A 110 -6.11 11.39 -10.26
CA VAL A 110 -6.70 10.50 -11.26
C VAL A 110 -7.64 9.53 -10.59
N ALA A 111 -8.83 9.37 -11.17
CA ALA A 111 -9.89 8.51 -10.67
C ALA A 111 -10.14 7.32 -11.60
N ASP A 112 -10.96 6.39 -11.12
CA ASP A 112 -11.42 5.21 -11.85
C ASP A 112 -10.26 4.42 -12.48
N ILE A 113 -9.17 4.25 -11.71
CA ILE A 113 -8.03 3.44 -12.12
C ILE A 113 -8.51 1.98 -12.20
N PRO A 114 -8.21 1.23 -13.27
CA PRO A 114 -8.62 -0.17 -13.35
C PRO A 114 -7.98 -0.99 -12.20
N PRO A 115 -8.71 -1.86 -11.49
CA PRO A 115 -8.15 -2.65 -10.40
C PRO A 115 -7.06 -3.61 -10.88
N GLY A 116 -6.04 -3.86 -10.07
CA GLY A 116 -4.94 -4.75 -10.41
C GLY A 116 -3.63 -4.47 -9.67
N MET A 117 -2.61 -5.28 -9.93
CA MET A 117 -1.24 -5.02 -9.48
C MET A 117 -0.54 -4.09 -10.47
N TYR A 118 0.04 -3.00 -9.98
CA TYR A 118 0.75 -2.03 -10.79
C TYR A 118 2.11 -1.70 -10.20
N ARG A 119 3.15 -1.93 -11.01
CA ARG A 119 4.49 -1.43 -10.74
C ARG A 119 4.59 0.02 -11.21
N LEU A 120 4.61 0.92 -10.24
CA LEU A 120 4.59 2.37 -10.39
C LEU A 120 5.95 2.98 -10.08
N LYS A 121 6.19 4.14 -10.69
CA LYS A 121 7.40 4.94 -10.52
C LYS A 121 7.04 6.42 -10.44
N VAL A 122 7.71 7.14 -9.55
CA VAL A 122 7.68 8.61 -9.48
C VAL A 122 9.12 9.09 -9.48
N SER A 123 9.52 9.88 -10.48
CA SER A 123 10.86 10.49 -10.53
C SER A 123 10.80 11.91 -11.07
N GLY A 124 11.92 12.63 -11.08
CA GLY A 124 12.01 13.93 -11.73
C GLY A 124 13.26 14.70 -11.31
N ASN A 125 13.31 15.97 -11.68
CA ASN A 125 14.33 16.91 -11.24
C ASN A 125 13.79 17.73 -10.07
N ALA A 126 14.55 17.84 -8.98
CA ALA A 126 14.24 18.68 -7.83
C ALA A 126 14.59 20.15 -8.11
N MET A 127 14.05 21.07 -7.32
CA MET A 127 14.44 22.48 -7.36
C MET A 127 15.91 22.66 -6.94
N PRO A 128 16.66 23.61 -7.54
CA PRO A 128 18.08 23.82 -7.20
C PRO A 128 18.30 24.04 -5.71
N GLY A 129 19.20 23.24 -5.12
CA GLY A 129 19.51 23.27 -3.68
C GLY A 129 18.54 22.52 -2.76
N ALA A 130 17.50 21.87 -3.29
CA ALA A 130 16.66 20.96 -2.49
C ALA A 130 17.40 19.65 -2.20
N ASN A 131 17.43 19.24 -0.93
CA ASN A 131 17.98 17.95 -0.49
C ASN A 131 16.90 16.85 -0.45
N GLU A 132 15.63 17.23 -0.34
CA GLU A 132 14.47 16.33 -0.24
C GLU A 132 13.29 16.90 -1.03
N VAL A 133 12.51 15.99 -1.60
CA VAL A 133 11.24 16.25 -2.31
C VAL A 133 10.09 15.62 -1.52
N PRO A 134 9.27 16.43 -0.83
CA PRO A 134 8.06 15.93 -0.17
C PRO A 134 7.01 15.51 -1.21
N ILE A 135 6.63 14.24 -1.17
CA ILE A 135 5.53 13.65 -1.94
C ILE A 135 4.39 13.32 -0.98
N THR A 136 3.33 14.12 -1.00
CA THR A 136 2.06 13.80 -0.34
C THR A 136 1.24 12.91 -1.28
N ILE A 137 0.69 11.82 -0.76
CA ILE A 137 -0.21 10.92 -1.50
C ILE A 137 -1.52 10.79 -0.72
N GLU A 138 -2.62 10.88 -1.45
CA GLU A 138 -3.98 10.62 -0.96
C GLU A 138 -4.59 9.52 -1.84
N ALA A 139 -5.19 8.51 -1.21
CA ALA A 139 -5.86 7.40 -1.88
C ALA A 139 -7.30 7.28 -1.36
N GLU A 140 -8.26 7.37 -2.27
CA GLU A 140 -9.71 7.31 -2.02
C GLU A 140 -10.25 5.96 -2.55
N THR A 141 -11.13 5.30 -1.79
CA THR A 141 -11.86 4.10 -2.26
C THR A 141 -13.25 4.01 -1.62
N GLY A 142 -14.22 3.51 -2.38
CA GLY A 142 -15.58 3.22 -1.88
C GLY A 142 -15.72 1.80 -1.32
N VAL A 143 -16.66 1.62 -0.38
CA VAL A 143 -17.19 0.31 0.02
C VAL A 143 -18.71 0.38 0.25
N LEU A 144 -19.45 -0.54 -0.38
CA LEU A 144 -20.89 -0.66 -0.23
C LEU A 144 -21.24 -1.42 1.06
N ALA A 145 -22.14 -0.87 1.87
CA ALA A 145 -22.75 -1.57 2.99
C ALA A 145 -23.76 -2.62 2.51
N ASP A 146 -23.87 -3.74 3.21
CA ASP A 146 -24.84 -4.79 2.88
C ASP A 146 -26.28 -4.41 3.27
N SER A 147 -27.21 -5.34 3.10
CA SER A 147 -28.63 -5.15 3.42
C SER A 147 -28.93 -5.08 4.94
N SER A 148 -27.93 -5.28 5.80
CA SER A 148 -27.98 -5.00 7.24
C SER A 148 -27.36 -3.65 7.63
N GLY A 149 -26.67 -2.98 6.69
CA GLY A 149 -25.85 -1.80 6.95
C GLY A 149 -24.38 -2.11 7.26
N SER A 150 -23.97 -3.38 7.27
CA SER A 150 -22.60 -3.78 7.61
C SER A 150 -21.67 -3.66 6.40
N TYR A 151 -20.46 -3.11 6.57
CA TYR A 151 -19.45 -3.11 5.51
C TYR A 151 -18.11 -3.71 5.97
N LYS A 152 -17.34 -4.21 5.00
CA LYS A 152 -15.98 -4.70 5.17
C LYS A 152 -15.12 -4.36 3.94
N LEU A 153 -14.15 -3.49 4.14
CA LEU A 153 -13.13 -3.13 3.16
C LEU A 153 -11.80 -3.82 3.53
N VAL A 154 -11.07 -4.34 2.55
CA VAL A 154 -9.80 -5.04 2.74
C VAL A 154 -8.74 -4.34 1.90
N ILE A 155 -7.77 -3.73 2.57
CA ILE A 155 -6.65 -3.00 1.96
C ILE A 155 -5.43 -3.91 1.97
N ASP A 156 -4.96 -4.25 0.77
CA ASP A 156 -3.73 -5.01 0.55
C ASP A 156 -2.54 -4.05 0.66
N THR A 157 -1.68 -4.21 1.67
CA THR A 157 -0.59 -3.25 1.92
C THR A 157 0.70 -3.56 1.14
N THR A 158 0.63 -4.45 0.14
CA THR A 158 1.77 -4.76 -0.73
C THR A 158 2.29 -3.48 -1.41
N GLY A 159 3.59 -3.19 -1.21
CA GLY A 159 4.27 -2.03 -1.79
C GLY A 159 3.87 -0.67 -1.21
N ILE A 160 2.94 -0.61 -0.24
CA ILE A 160 2.63 0.63 0.45
C ILE A 160 3.84 1.01 1.33
N PRO A 161 4.36 2.26 1.25
CA PRO A 161 5.53 2.68 2.02
C PRO A 161 5.40 2.47 3.53
N GLU A 162 6.55 2.36 4.20
CA GLU A 162 6.60 2.44 5.65
C GLU A 162 6.26 3.88 6.09
N SER A 163 5.17 4.06 6.83
CA SER A 163 4.73 5.37 7.35
C SER A 163 3.66 5.23 8.43
N ASP A 164 3.21 6.36 8.97
CA ASP A 164 1.90 6.51 9.59
C ASP A 164 0.90 7.04 8.55
N TYR A 165 -0.28 6.44 8.49
CA TYR A 165 -1.33 6.75 7.51
C TYR A 165 -2.57 7.24 8.26
N LEU A 166 -3.04 8.45 7.95
CA LEU A 166 -4.34 8.93 8.43
C LEU A 166 -5.43 8.38 7.50
N ILE A 167 -6.36 7.62 8.06
CA ILE A 167 -7.56 7.12 7.39
C ILE A 167 -8.76 7.91 7.91
N GLU A 168 -9.47 8.59 7.01
CA GLU A 168 -10.70 9.34 7.26
C GLU A 168 -11.86 8.66 6.53
N GLY A 169 -13.01 8.51 7.20
CA GLY A 169 -14.19 7.87 6.62
C GLY A 169 -15.30 7.63 7.63
N ASP A 170 -16.53 7.48 7.16
CA ASP A 170 -17.72 7.17 7.97
C ASP A 170 -17.97 8.13 9.16
N GLY A 171 -17.45 9.36 9.09
CA GLY A 171 -17.55 10.39 10.14
C GLY A 171 -16.43 10.37 11.19
N ASP A 172 -15.47 9.45 11.09
CA ASP A 172 -14.36 9.27 12.03
C ASP A 172 -12.99 9.36 11.33
N ALA A 173 -11.91 9.45 12.10
CA ALA A 173 -10.53 9.49 11.61
C ALA A 173 -9.59 8.70 12.55
N LYS A 174 -8.84 7.75 11.98
CA LYS A 174 -7.87 6.91 12.72
C LYS A 174 -6.54 6.82 12.00
N THR A 175 -5.46 6.68 12.76
CA THR A 175 -4.12 6.45 12.21
C THR A 175 -3.77 4.96 12.21
N VAL A 176 -3.12 4.47 11.16
CA VAL A 176 -2.51 3.13 11.11
C VAL A 176 -1.03 3.23 10.73
N ARG A 177 -0.19 2.48 11.44
CA ARG A 177 1.25 2.38 11.18
C ARG A 177 1.53 1.21 10.25
N ILE A 178 2.01 1.47 9.03
CA ILE A 178 2.48 0.42 8.11
C ILE A 178 4.00 0.26 8.31
N MET A 179 4.42 -0.91 8.76
CA MET A 179 5.79 -1.28 9.13
C MET A 179 6.52 -1.93 7.94
N SER A 180 7.83 -1.72 7.79
CA SER A 180 8.59 -2.52 6.83
C SER A 180 8.73 -3.98 7.27
N LYS A 181 8.89 -4.87 6.29
CA LYS A 181 9.11 -6.30 6.50
C LYS A 181 10.44 -6.62 7.19
N GLU A 182 11.32 -5.64 7.35
CA GLU A 182 12.62 -5.76 8.01
C GLU A 182 12.55 -5.36 9.48
N GLU A 183 11.85 -4.26 9.80
CA GLU A 183 11.59 -3.80 11.18
C GLU A 183 10.93 -4.89 12.05
N ASN A 184 9.89 -5.55 11.52
CA ASN A 184 9.19 -6.65 12.21
C ASN A 184 10.14 -7.83 12.56
N ARG A 185 11.14 -8.13 11.71
CA ARG A 185 12.12 -9.19 12.00
C ARG A 185 13.08 -8.80 13.11
N SER A 186 13.44 -7.52 13.22
CA SER A 186 14.27 -7.00 14.32
C SER A 186 13.53 -7.13 15.64
N SER A 187 12.29 -6.64 15.73
CA SER A 187 11.46 -6.76 16.95
C SER A 187 11.20 -8.21 17.36
N ALA A 188 11.07 -9.14 16.41
CA ALA A 188 10.93 -10.57 16.69
C ALA A 188 12.24 -11.23 17.20
N SER A 189 13.41 -10.64 16.93
CA SER A 189 14.71 -11.22 17.30
C SER A 189 15.05 -11.01 18.78
N ASP A 190 14.81 -9.81 19.30
CA ASP A 190 15.22 -9.40 20.66
C ASP A 190 14.48 -10.15 21.79
N VAL A 191 13.33 -10.75 21.50
CA VAL A 191 12.54 -11.54 22.48
C VAL A 191 13.19 -12.91 22.79
N SER A 192 14.10 -13.39 21.95
CA SER A 192 14.62 -14.77 22.01
C SER A 192 15.84 -14.98 22.90
N VAL A 193 16.57 -13.93 23.29
CA VAL A 193 17.91 -14.03 23.93
C VAL A 193 17.84 -13.96 25.46
N ALA A 194 16.85 -14.63 26.07
CA ALA A 194 16.55 -14.52 27.50
C ALA A 194 16.62 -15.82 28.32
N GLU A 195 16.91 -16.99 27.72
CA GLU A 195 17.22 -18.23 28.47
C GLU A 195 18.66 -18.71 28.23
N LYS A 196 19.35 -19.12 29.30
CA LYS A 196 20.81 -19.11 29.39
C LYS A 196 21.43 -20.46 29.77
N LYS A 197 22.05 -21.10 28.76
CA LYS A 197 23.27 -21.94 28.80
C LYS A 197 23.43 -23.05 29.86
N VAL A 198 23.43 -24.30 29.38
CA VAL A 198 24.39 -25.40 29.64
C VAL A 198 24.44 -26.20 28.30
N ALA A 199 25.52 -26.74 27.73
CA ALA A 199 26.94 -26.99 28.08
C ALA A 199 27.86 -26.43 26.93
N THR A 200 29.17 -26.67 26.66
CA THR A 200 30.26 -27.61 27.09
C THR A 200 30.25 -28.97 26.36
N ASP A 201 31.21 -29.37 25.51
CA ASP A 201 32.50 -28.77 25.06
C ASP A 201 33.06 -29.46 23.78
N LYS A 202 34.14 -28.90 23.18
CA LYS A 202 35.15 -29.56 22.28
C LYS A 202 34.73 -30.05 20.86
N ASP A 203 35.62 -30.19 19.86
CA ASP A 203 37.07 -29.85 19.74
C ASP A 203 37.43 -29.45 18.27
N GLU A 204 38.71 -29.14 18.00
CA GLU A 204 39.31 -28.77 16.68
C GLU A 204 39.21 -29.92 15.62
N ASN A 205 39.45 -29.79 14.29
CA ASN A 205 40.58 -29.13 13.60
C ASN A 205 40.49 -29.13 12.03
N GLU A 206 41.26 -28.24 11.38
CA GLU A 206 41.91 -28.25 10.03
C GLU A 206 41.20 -28.56 8.66
N THR A 207 41.24 -27.54 7.77
CA THR A 207 41.95 -27.52 6.43
C THR A 207 41.33 -28.08 5.10
N LYS A 208 41.21 -27.17 4.13
CA LYS A 208 41.02 -27.26 2.63
C LYS A 208 42.33 -27.78 1.95
N PRO A 209 42.44 -28.22 0.65
CA PRO A 209 41.56 -27.93 -0.51
C PRO A 209 41.49 -28.98 -1.67
N SER A 210 41.03 -28.53 -2.87
CA SER A 210 41.19 -29.13 -4.23
C SER A 210 40.30 -30.34 -4.61
N VAL A 211 39.92 -30.59 -5.89
CA VAL A 211 39.74 -29.74 -7.12
C VAL A 211 38.95 -30.56 -8.19
N ALA A 212 38.46 -29.91 -9.26
CA ALA A 212 38.00 -30.47 -10.56
C ALA A 212 36.55 -31.04 -10.73
N ALA A 213 35.75 -30.25 -11.46
CA ALA A 213 34.95 -30.58 -12.67
C ALA A 213 34.44 -32.01 -13.00
N SER A 214 33.17 -32.09 -13.39
CA SER A 214 32.75 -32.40 -14.79
C SER A 214 31.28 -32.00 -15.06
N GLU A 215 30.88 -32.00 -16.34
CA GLU A 215 29.54 -31.63 -16.82
C GLU A 215 28.56 -32.81 -16.89
N SER A 216 27.24 -32.55 -16.88
CA SER A 216 26.27 -33.26 -17.72
C SER A 216 24.97 -32.46 -17.86
N ALA A 217 24.34 -32.52 -19.03
CA ALA A 217 22.95 -32.13 -19.23
C ALA A 217 21.98 -33.29 -18.89
N GLY A 218 20.68 -32.99 -18.84
CA GLY A 218 19.59 -33.95 -18.68
C GLY A 218 18.23 -33.23 -18.74
N GLU A 219 17.28 -33.77 -19.49
CA GLU A 219 16.07 -33.06 -19.92
C GLU A 219 14.81 -33.42 -19.11
N GLU A 220 13.82 -32.52 -19.18
CA GLU A 220 12.36 -32.78 -19.25
C GLU A 220 11.69 -33.76 -18.26
N SER A 221 10.76 -33.23 -17.45
CA SER A 221 9.36 -33.71 -17.50
C SER A 221 8.35 -32.73 -16.88
N VAL A 222 7.16 -32.63 -17.47
CA VAL A 222 6.03 -31.82 -16.98
C VAL A 222 5.13 -32.66 -16.07
N LYS A 223 4.60 -32.05 -14.99
CA LYS A 223 3.31 -32.45 -14.41
C LYS A 223 2.45 -31.23 -14.10
N GLU A 224 1.15 -31.38 -14.38
CA GLU A 224 0.12 -30.34 -14.33
C GLU A 224 -0.98 -30.73 -13.33
N GLU A 225 -1.93 -29.82 -13.09
CA GLU A 225 -3.05 -29.89 -12.13
C GLU A 225 -2.68 -29.84 -10.63
N LYS A 226 -3.51 -29.26 -9.73
CA LYS A 226 -4.91 -28.81 -9.90
C LYS A 226 -5.23 -27.48 -9.19
N ALA A 227 -6.10 -26.72 -9.85
CA ALA A 227 -6.58 -25.36 -9.55
C ALA A 227 -7.10 -25.03 -8.13
N THR A 228 -6.98 -23.73 -7.81
CA THR A 228 -7.84 -22.92 -6.92
C THR A 228 -8.40 -21.76 -7.79
N PRO A 229 -9.61 -21.19 -7.54
CA PRO A 229 -10.36 -20.49 -8.60
C PRO A 229 -9.71 -19.25 -9.22
N PRO A 230 -10.02 -18.92 -10.49
CA PRO A 230 -9.51 -17.72 -11.15
C PRO A 230 -10.05 -16.43 -10.52
N ALA A 231 -9.19 -15.42 -10.39
CA ALA A 231 -9.62 -14.04 -10.43
C ALA A 231 -10.13 -13.70 -11.85
N GLU A 232 -10.98 -12.68 -11.98
CA GLU A 232 -11.68 -12.33 -13.21
C GLU A 232 -10.74 -12.01 -14.37
N SER A 233 -10.55 -12.96 -15.29
CA SER A 233 -9.55 -12.89 -16.35
C SER A 233 -10.06 -12.12 -17.57
N GLY A 234 -10.02 -10.79 -17.50
CA GLY A 234 -10.04 -9.96 -18.71
C GLY A 234 -8.86 -10.31 -19.63
N ASP A 235 -9.04 -10.21 -20.95
CA ASP A 235 -7.93 -10.34 -21.90
C ASP A 235 -6.86 -9.29 -21.54
N THR A 236 -5.60 -9.70 -21.39
CA THR A 236 -4.52 -8.78 -21.02
C THR A 236 -4.37 -7.65 -22.03
N LYS A 237 -4.78 -7.85 -23.30
CA LYS A 237 -4.86 -6.80 -24.32
C LYS A 237 -5.95 -5.75 -24.06
N ASP A 238 -7.11 -6.19 -23.58
CA ASP A 238 -8.23 -5.31 -23.23
C ASP A 238 -7.87 -4.46 -21.99
N VAL A 239 -7.23 -5.07 -20.99
CA VAL A 239 -6.69 -4.35 -19.83
C VAL A 239 -5.63 -3.32 -20.24
N ILE A 240 -4.67 -3.69 -21.12
CA ILE A 240 -3.67 -2.75 -21.65
C ILE A 240 -4.34 -1.60 -22.41
N SER A 241 -5.30 -1.88 -23.29
CA SER A 241 -5.97 -0.87 -24.13
C SER A 241 -6.75 0.16 -23.30
N LYS A 242 -7.48 -0.30 -22.28
CA LYS A 242 -8.20 0.58 -21.34
C LYS A 242 -7.25 1.45 -20.53
N LEU A 243 -6.05 0.95 -20.24
CA LEU A 243 -5.04 1.67 -19.47
C LEU A 243 -4.30 2.73 -20.30
N THR A 244 -4.03 2.48 -21.59
CA THR A 244 -3.48 3.50 -22.49
C THR A 244 -4.49 4.61 -22.78
N GLU A 245 -5.76 4.25 -23.01
CA GLU A 245 -6.87 5.20 -23.17
C GLU A 245 -7.02 6.09 -21.91
N TRP A 246 -7.00 5.49 -20.72
CA TRP A 246 -7.05 6.20 -19.43
C TRP A 246 -5.83 7.12 -19.18
N LEU A 247 -4.63 6.74 -19.66
CA LEU A 247 -3.45 7.62 -19.65
C LEU A 247 -3.52 8.76 -20.69
N GLY A 248 -4.40 8.65 -21.69
CA GLY A 248 -4.46 9.55 -22.85
C GLY A 248 -3.29 9.35 -23.81
N LEU A 249 -3.03 8.10 -24.20
CA LEU A 249 -1.94 7.65 -25.08
C LEU A 249 -2.44 6.77 -26.23
#